data_AF-A0A517NUD3-F1
#
_entry.id   AF-A0A517NUD3-F1
#
_cell.length_a   1.000
_cell.length_b   1.000
_cell.length_c   1.000
_cell.angle_alpha   90.00
_cell.angle_beta   90.00
_cell.angle_gamma   90.00
#
_symmetry.space_group_name_H-M   'P 1'
#
loop_
_entity.id
_entity.type
_entity.pdbx_description
1 polymer ?
#
loop_
_entity_poly.entity_id
_entity_poly.type
_entity_poly.pdbx_seq_one_letter_code
_entity_poly.pdbx_strand_id
1 'polypeptide(L)'
;MIRIRTRVRFDSGQVKKKVNTANFRSLGQAAGAIRLTAKRSIRKRKKSSSPGSPPHTQTGMLRRVLRYEVDRVREQAFIGPVNEIAGRLWNLHEFGGIVTKRRKLKRHRFRVGQHGPIRAKQPGKFARVLLLTAAQAHRATRLIEEENERRGATKPRRYPKRPFMKPALAANQARLPKFWRDSVK
;
A
#
# COMPACT_ATOMS: atom_id res chain seq x y z
N MET A 1 64.97 -4.26 27.50
CA MET A 1 63.53 -3.99 27.71
C MET A 1 63.12 -2.84 26.79
N ILE A 2 62.43 -3.13 25.68
CA ILE A 2 62.13 -2.12 24.63
C ILE A 2 60.88 -1.33 25.02
N ARG A 3 61.01 -0.01 25.19
CA ARG A 3 59.89 0.90 25.48
C ARG A 3 59.42 1.54 24.18
N ILE A 4 58.30 1.08 23.65
CA ILE A 4 57.65 1.70 22.48
C ILE A 4 56.80 2.87 22.97
N ARG A 5 57.08 4.08 22.46
CA ARG A 5 56.24 5.26 22.66
C ARG A 5 55.54 5.59 21.35
N THR A 6 54.22 5.43 21.31
CA THR A 6 53.37 5.84 20.19
C THR A 6 52.64 7.13 20.53
N ARG A 7 52.55 8.05 19.56
CA ARG A 7 51.67 9.23 19.63
C ARG A 7 50.39 8.91 18.85
N VAL A 8 49.25 8.98 19.53
CA VAL A 8 47.93 8.79 18.90
C VAL A 8 47.29 10.16 18.69
N ARG A 9 46.73 10.39 17.50
CA ARG A 9 45.95 11.59 17.18
C ARG A 9 44.52 11.17 16.85
N PHE A 10 43.54 11.74 17.55
CA PHE A 10 42.12 11.44 17.36
C PHE A 10 41.43 12.59 16.63
N ASP A 11 40.92 12.31 15.42
CA ASP A 11 40.09 13.25 14.66
C ASP A 11 38.62 12.85 14.79
N SER A 12 37.93 13.49 15.74
CA SER A 12 36.51 13.22 16.00
C SER A 12 35.59 13.56 14.82
N GLY A 13 35.96 14.56 14.02
CA GLY A 13 35.20 15.01 12.86
C GLY A 13 35.22 13.97 11.74
N GLN A 14 36.39 13.41 11.45
CA GLN A 14 36.53 12.33 10.47
C GLN A 14 35.80 11.06 10.92
N VAL A 15 35.93 10.68 12.19
CA VAL A 15 35.23 9.52 12.74
C VAL A 15 33.71 9.71 12.61
N LYS A 16 33.17 10.86 13.02
CA LYS A 16 31.72 11.14 12.90
C LYS A 16 31.23 11.05 11.46
N LYS A 17 31.97 11.61 10.48
CA LYS A 17 31.62 11.51 9.06
C LYS A 17 31.60 10.06 8.56
N LYS A 18 32.58 9.25 8.97
CA LYS A 18 32.65 7.82 8.64
C LYS A 18 31.48 7.06 9.26
N VAL A 19 31.16 7.30 10.53
CA VAL A 19 30.00 6.70 11.21
C VAL A 19 28.70 7.04 10.48
N ASN A 20 28.45 8.30 10.15
CA ASN A 20 27.21 8.71 9.46
C ASN A 20 27.08 8.05 8.08
N THR A 21 28.19 7.98 7.34
CA THR A 21 28.23 7.32 6.02
C THR A 21 27.97 5.82 6.13
N ALA A 22 28.59 5.17 7.13
CA ALA A 22 28.39 3.76 7.43
C ALA A 22 26.92 3.50 7.81
N ASN A 23 26.37 4.28 8.73
CA ASN A 23 24.99 4.16 9.18
C ASN A 23 23.99 4.29 8.01
N PHE A 24 24.16 5.29 7.13
CA PHE A 24 23.32 5.45 5.93
C PHE A 24 23.34 4.20 5.03
N ARG A 25 24.53 3.63 4.79
CA ARG A 25 24.69 2.41 3.99
C ARG A 25 24.03 1.21 4.67
N SER A 26 24.26 1.03 5.97
CA SER A 26 23.70 -0.06 6.77
C SER A 26 22.17 -0.02 6.81
N LEU A 27 21.58 1.17 7.03
CA LEU A 27 20.14 1.39 6.95
C LEU A 27 19.57 1.04 5.57
N GLY A 28 20.25 1.44 4.50
CA GLY A 28 19.83 1.12 3.13
C GLY A 28 19.82 -0.38 2.84
N GLN A 29 20.86 -1.09 3.29
CA GLN A 29 20.95 -2.55 3.15
C GLN A 29 19.87 -3.26 3.98
N ALA A 30 19.66 -2.83 5.24
CA ALA A 30 18.63 -3.36 6.12
C ALA A 30 17.23 -3.18 5.51
N ALA A 31 16.92 -1.98 5.04
CA ALA A 31 15.66 -1.63 4.41
C ALA A 31 15.42 -2.42 3.11
N GLY A 32 16.47 -2.56 2.29
CA GLY A 32 16.46 -3.39 1.09
C GLY A 32 16.17 -4.86 1.39
N ALA A 33 16.77 -5.42 2.43
CA ALA A 33 16.55 -6.80 2.86
C ALA A 33 15.10 -7.03 3.32
N ILE A 34 14.56 -6.14 4.17
CA ILE A 34 13.15 -6.21 4.62
C ILE A 34 12.20 -6.12 3.43
N ARG A 35 12.40 -5.15 2.53
CA ARG A 35 11.61 -4.98 1.31
C ARG A 35 11.64 -6.24 0.46
N LEU A 36 12.81 -6.87 0.30
CA LEU A 36 12.95 -8.07 -0.51
C LEU A 36 12.20 -9.26 0.12
N THR A 37 12.27 -9.42 1.43
CA THR A 37 11.50 -10.43 2.17
C THR A 37 9.99 -10.22 1.99
N ALA A 38 9.50 -8.99 2.13
CA ALA A 38 8.11 -8.63 1.87
C ALA A 38 7.70 -8.91 0.41
N LYS A 39 8.55 -8.57 -0.56
CA LYS A 39 8.30 -8.80 -1.99
C LYS A 39 8.25 -10.30 -2.34
N ARG A 40 8.98 -11.14 -1.61
CA ARG A 40 9.02 -12.60 -1.78
C ARG A 40 7.82 -13.29 -1.11
N SER A 41 7.30 -12.74 -0.01
CA SER A 41 6.12 -13.28 0.66
C SER A 41 4.84 -13.11 -0.18
N ILE A 42 4.75 -12.04 -0.96
CA ILE A 42 3.63 -11.79 -1.89
C ILE A 42 3.78 -12.65 -3.15
N ARG A 43 2.82 -13.55 -3.37
CA ARG A 43 2.81 -14.49 -4.52
C ARG A 43 1.83 -14.06 -5.62
N LYS A 44 2.18 -14.33 -6.88
CA LYS A 44 1.29 -14.08 -8.02
C LYS A 44 0.32 -15.25 -8.18
N ARG A 45 -0.97 -15.06 -7.84
CA ARG A 45 -2.02 -16.09 -7.92
C ARG A 45 -3.39 -15.44 -8.20
N LYS A 46 -4.31 -16.19 -8.80
CA LYS A 46 -5.66 -15.71 -9.12
C LYS A 46 -6.58 -15.64 -7.90
N LYS A 47 -6.52 -16.64 -7.01
CA LYS A 47 -7.32 -16.69 -5.78
C LYS A 47 -6.72 -15.80 -4.69
N SER A 48 -7.57 -15.21 -3.84
CA SER A 48 -7.13 -14.52 -2.62
C SER A 48 -6.42 -15.49 -1.68
N SER A 49 -5.50 -14.98 -0.86
CA SER A 49 -4.86 -15.80 0.19
C SER A 49 -5.84 -16.10 1.35
N SER A 50 -5.41 -16.77 2.41
CA SER A 50 -6.17 -16.89 3.67
C SER A 50 -5.91 -15.69 4.60
N PRO A 51 -6.86 -15.28 5.46
CA PRO A 51 -6.61 -14.31 6.53
C PRO A 51 -5.33 -14.62 7.32
N GLY A 52 -4.58 -13.60 7.71
CA GLY A 52 -3.30 -13.74 8.44
C GLY A 52 -2.09 -14.05 7.55
N SER A 53 -2.29 -14.67 6.40
CA SER A 53 -1.21 -14.92 5.43
C SER A 53 -0.97 -13.69 4.51
N PRO A 54 0.25 -13.53 3.96
CA PRO A 54 0.55 -12.48 2.99
C PRO A 54 -0.43 -12.47 1.81
N PRO A 55 -0.73 -11.30 1.22
CA PRO A 55 -1.70 -11.21 0.15
C PRO A 55 -1.15 -11.84 -1.14
N HIS A 56 -2.04 -12.45 -1.92
CA HIS A 56 -1.74 -12.76 -3.31
C HIS A 56 -1.96 -11.53 -4.20
N THR A 57 -1.20 -11.42 -5.27
CA THR A 57 -1.37 -10.38 -6.30
C THR A 57 -1.72 -11.03 -7.64
N GLN A 58 -2.76 -10.56 -8.30
CA GLN A 58 -3.13 -11.09 -9.62
C GLN A 58 -2.26 -10.51 -10.73
N THR A 59 -2.00 -9.21 -10.68
CA THR A 59 -1.22 -8.46 -11.68
C THR A 59 0.28 -8.41 -11.37
N GLY A 60 0.66 -8.54 -10.09
CA GLY A 60 2.03 -8.29 -9.65
C GLY A 60 2.28 -6.86 -9.16
N MET A 61 1.29 -5.97 -9.27
CA MET A 61 1.44 -4.55 -8.92
C MET A 61 1.87 -4.35 -7.46
N LEU A 62 1.26 -5.09 -6.52
CA LEU A 62 1.59 -4.97 -5.09
C LEU A 62 3.07 -5.26 -4.78
N ARG A 63 3.75 -6.07 -5.61
CA ARG A 63 5.19 -6.34 -5.47
C ARG A 63 6.07 -5.20 -6.01
N ARG A 64 5.57 -4.46 -7.00
CA ARG A 64 6.29 -3.38 -7.69
C ARG A 64 6.26 -2.07 -6.90
N VAL A 65 5.20 -1.86 -6.11
CA VAL A 65 4.99 -0.63 -5.33
C VAL A 65 5.79 -0.58 -4.02
N LEU A 66 6.32 -1.71 -3.55
CA LEU A 66 7.19 -1.71 -2.37
C LEU A 66 8.47 -0.96 -2.70
N ARG A 67 8.76 0.08 -1.93
CA ARG A 67 9.96 0.91 -1.98
C ARG A 67 10.55 1.04 -0.58
N TYR A 68 11.76 1.57 -0.52
CA TYR A 68 12.35 2.02 0.73
C TYR A 68 13.12 3.31 0.47
N GLU A 69 13.28 4.09 1.53
CA GLU A 69 14.07 5.30 1.55
C GLU A 69 14.76 5.43 2.92
N VAL A 70 15.95 6.04 2.92
CA VAL A 70 16.70 6.31 4.15
C VAL A 70 16.78 7.81 4.32
N ASP A 71 16.21 8.29 5.42
CA ASP A 71 16.32 9.68 5.84
C ASP A 71 17.68 9.88 6.53
N ARG A 72 18.52 10.72 5.91
CA ARG A 72 19.87 11.02 6.40
C ARG A 72 19.87 11.90 7.65
N VAL A 73 18.84 12.70 7.85
CA VAL A 73 18.74 13.63 8.98
C VAL A 73 18.21 12.91 10.20
N ARG A 74 17.17 12.08 10.03
CA ARG A 74 16.56 11.32 11.13
C ARG A 74 17.24 9.99 11.41
N GLU A 75 18.18 9.57 10.57
CA GLU A 75 18.84 8.26 10.64
C GLU A 75 17.84 7.09 10.69
N GLN A 76 16.77 7.21 9.90
CA GLN A 76 15.67 6.26 9.87
C GLN A 76 15.46 5.73 8.45
N ALA A 77 15.03 4.48 8.35
CA ALA A 77 14.64 3.90 7.08
C ALA A 77 13.13 3.66 7.04
N PHE A 78 12.48 4.20 6.01
CA PHE A 78 11.07 3.98 5.73
C PHE A 78 10.94 2.91 4.66
N ILE A 79 10.11 1.89 4.92
CA ILE A 79 9.93 0.77 3.98
C ILE A 79 8.44 0.49 3.86
N GLY A 80 7.95 0.41 2.64
CA GLY A 80 6.54 0.09 2.41
C GLY A 80 6.07 0.32 0.98
N PRO A 81 4.80 0.00 0.70
CA PRO A 81 4.14 0.32 -0.56
C PRO A 81 3.89 1.83 -0.69
N VAL A 82 4.15 2.36 -1.88
CA VAL A 82 3.89 3.78 -2.22
C VAL A 82 2.43 3.97 -2.63
N ASN A 83 1.73 4.88 -1.93
CA ASN A 83 0.30 5.16 -2.15
C ASN A 83 -0.02 5.66 -3.56
N GLU A 84 0.86 6.45 -4.17
CA GLU A 84 0.67 7.03 -5.52
C GLU A 84 0.48 5.95 -6.59
N ILE A 85 1.14 4.79 -6.42
CA ILE A 85 1.09 3.69 -7.39
C ILE A 85 0.04 2.65 -6.96
N ALA A 86 -0.06 2.35 -5.65
CA ALA A 86 -0.86 1.24 -5.14
C ALA A 86 -2.28 1.63 -4.67
N GLY A 87 -2.53 2.92 -4.48
CA GLY A 87 -3.62 3.40 -3.64
C GLY A 87 -3.44 2.98 -2.18
N ARG A 88 -4.51 3.08 -1.38
CA ARG A 88 -4.51 2.75 0.06
C ARG A 88 -4.91 1.30 0.37
N LEU A 89 -5.06 0.43 -0.64
CA LEU A 89 -5.53 -0.95 -0.45
C LEU A 89 -4.57 -1.78 0.42
N TRP A 90 -3.27 -1.50 0.34
CA TRP A 90 -2.27 -2.19 1.15
C TRP A 90 -2.44 -1.96 2.66
N ASN A 91 -2.98 -0.80 3.08
CA ASN A 91 -3.27 -0.53 4.50
C ASN A 91 -4.26 -1.56 5.05
N LEU A 92 -5.30 -1.89 4.25
CA LEU A 92 -6.27 -2.92 4.61
C LEU A 92 -5.62 -4.30 4.66
N HIS A 93 -4.65 -4.58 3.79
CA HIS A 93 -3.89 -5.83 3.89
C HIS A 93 -3.07 -5.87 5.18
N GLU A 94 -2.30 -4.83 5.50
CA GLU A 94 -1.40 -4.87 6.66
C GLU A 94 -2.15 -4.88 8.00
N PHE A 95 -3.12 -3.97 8.17
CA PHE A 95 -3.78 -3.73 9.45
C PHE A 95 -5.19 -4.33 9.52
N GLY A 96 -5.78 -4.72 8.40
CA GLY A 96 -7.21 -5.00 8.32
C GLY A 96 -8.03 -3.71 8.44
N GLY A 97 -9.31 -3.85 8.78
CA GLY A 97 -10.17 -2.71 9.11
C GLY A 97 -11.55 -2.81 8.48
N ILE A 98 -12.20 -1.67 8.34
CA ILE A 98 -13.54 -1.58 7.77
C ILE A 98 -13.42 -0.99 6.37
N VAL A 99 -13.88 -1.73 5.35
CA VAL A 99 -13.89 -1.23 3.96
C VAL A 99 -14.97 -0.18 3.84
N THR A 100 -14.62 0.97 3.26
CA THR A 100 -15.57 2.05 2.96
C THR A 100 -16.74 1.52 2.13
N LYS A 101 -17.92 2.14 2.28
CA LYS A 101 -19.11 1.81 1.48
C LYS A 101 -18.80 1.94 -0.02
N ARG A 102 -19.59 1.25 -0.84
CA ARG A 102 -19.52 1.42 -2.29
C ARG A 102 -19.77 2.88 -2.65
N ARG A 103 -18.95 3.44 -3.54
CA ARG A 103 -19.12 4.81 -4.03
C ARG A 103 -20.48 4.97 -4.71
N LYS A 104 -21.25 5.97 -4.27
CA LYS A 104 -22.51 6.36 -4.92
C LYS A 104 -22.24 6.81 -6.37
N LEU A 105 -23.17 6.51 -7.27
CA LEU A 105 -23.21 7.04 -8.63
C LEU A 105 -23.43 8.55 -8.59
N LYS A 106 -22.91 9.26 -9.59
CA LYS A 106 -23.16 10.69 -9.76
C LYS A 106 -24.67 10.90 -9.88
N ARG A 107 -25.25 11.71 -8.98
CA ARG A 107 -26.65 12.10 -9.06
C ARG A 107 -26.83 12.93 -10.34
N HIS A 108 -27.85 12.60 -11.11
CA HIS A 108 -28.14 13.25 -12.38
C HIS A 108 -29.65 13.23 -12.61
N ARG A 109 -30.22 14.41 -12.91
CA ARG A 109 -31.61 14.54 -13.35
C ARG A 109 -31.63 14.46 -14.87
N PHE A 110 -32.10 13.33 -15.39
CA PHE A 110 -32.14 13.12 -16.84
C PHE A 110 -33.26 13.96 -17.47
N ARG A 111 -33.05 14.36 -18.73
CA ARG A 111 -34.02 15.06 -19.58
C ARG A 111 -34.28 14.27 -20.86
N VAL A 112 -35.37 14.60 -21.55
CA VAL A 112 -35.67 14.07 -22.89
C VAL A 112 -34.53 14.43 -23.85
N GLY A 113 -34.19 13.52 -24.76
CA GLY A 113 -33.06 13.62 -25.68
C GLY A 113 -31.71 13.21 -25.09
N GLN A 114 -31.63 12.91 -23.80
CA GLN A 114 -30.39 12.43 -23.18
C GLN A 114 -30.28 10.90 -23.20
N HIS A 115 -29.06 10.38 -23.13
CA HIS A 115 -28.83 8.95 -22.90
C HIS A 115 -28.90 8.63 -21.41
N GLY A 116 -29.80 7.72 -21.03
CA GLY A 116 -30.02 7.37 -19.64
C GLY A 116 -30.42 5.91 -19.43
N PRO A 117 -30.34 5.42 -18.18
CA PRO A 117 -30.76 4.07 -17.84
C PRO A 117 -32.28 3.90 -17.97
N ILE A 118 -32.74 2.88 -18.69
CA ILE A 118 -34.17 2.54 -18.77
C ILE A 118 -34.57 1.41 -17.81
N ARG A 119 -33.64 0.48 -17.57
CA ARG A 119 -33.80 -0.62 -16.61
C ARG A 119 -32.48 -1.06 -16.00
N ALA A 120 -32.52 -1.55 -14.77
CA ALA A 120 -31.40 -2.25 -14.16
C ALA A 120 -31.35 -3.70 -14.67
N LYS A 121 -30.21 -4.13 -15.22
CA LYS A 121 -29.97 -5.54 -15.60
C LYS A 121 -29.49 -6.34 -14.39
N GLN A 122 -28.57 -5.74 -13.64
CA GLN A 122 -27.99 -6.24 -12.40
C GLN A 122 -27.78 -5.05 -11.47
N PRO A 123 -27.58 -5.26 -10.16
CA PRO A 123 -27.24 -4.18 -9.24
C PRO A 123 -26.03 -3.37 -9.75
N GLY A 124 -26.23 -2.08 -9.99
CA GLY A 124 -25.23 -1.18 -10.55
C GLY A 124 -24.92 -1.31 -12.06
N LYS A 125 -25.61 -2.19 -12.80
CA LYS A 125 -25.52 -2.29 -14.28
C LYS A 125 -26.87 -1.99 -14.90
N PHE A 126 -26.91 -0.99 -15.78
CA PHE A 126 -28.13 -0.52 -16.41
C PHE A 126 -28.09 -0.72 -17.93
N ALA A 127 -29.24 -1.04 -18.51
CA ALA A 127 -29.45 -0.86 -19.95
C ALA A 127 -29.68 0.63 -20.20
N ARG A 128 -28.95 1.22 -21.15
CA ARG A 128 -29.02 2.64 -21.48
C ARG A 128 -29.54 2.81 -22.89
N VAL A 129 -30.40 3.80 -23.07
CA VAL A 129 -31.01 4.17 -24.35
C VAL A 129 -31.17 5.70 -24.40
N LEU A 130 -31.45 6.22 -25.59
CA LEU A 130 -31.94 7.58 -25.74
C LEU A 130 -33.32 7.69 -25.07
N LEU A 131 -33.48 8.70 -24.23
CA LEU A 131 -34.72 8.96 -23.50
C LEU A 131 -35.64 9.83 -24.37
N LEU A 132 -36.71 9.25 -24.89
CA LEU A 132 -37.65 9.88 -25.81
C LEU A 132 -38.78 10.61 -25.09
N THR A 133 -39.15 10.15 -23.89
CA THR A 133 -40.28 10.73 -23.14
C THR A 133 -39.87 11.23 -21.76
N ALA A 134 -40.61 12.20 -21.22
CA ALA A 134 -40.37 12.71 -19.87
C ALA A 134 -40.45 11.58 -18.83
N ALA A 135 -41.40 10.64 -19.00
CA ALA A 135 -41.52 9.46 -18.14
C ALA A 135 -40.25 8.60 -18.14
N GLN A 136 -39.61 8.42 -19.29
CA GLN A 136 -38.34 7.70 -19.38
C GLN A 136 -37.23 8.44 -18.64
N ALA A 137 -37.18 9.77 -18.75
CA ALA A 137 -36.18 10.59 -18.04
C ALA A 137 -36.37 10.60 -16.51
N HIS A 138 -37.62 10.68 -16.03
CA HIS A 138 -37.93 10.54 -14.61
C HIS A 138 -37.58 9.14 -14.10
N ARG A 139 -37.90 8.09 -14.86
CA ARG A 139 -37.53 6.70 -14.54
C ARG A 139 -36.02 6.54 -14.45
N ALA A 140 -35.27 7.10 -15.39
CA ALA A 140 -33.81 7.06 -15.40
C ALA A 140 -33.21 7.73 -14.15
N THR A 141 -33.78 8.85 -13.72
CA THR A 141 -33.39 9.56 -12.50
C THR A 141 -33.64 8.69 -11.27
N ARG A 142 -34.85 8.11 -11.16
CA ARG A 142 -35.25 7.22 -10.07
C ARG A 142 -34.34 6.00 -9.95
N LEU A 143 -34.01 5.35 -11.07
CA LEU A 143 -33.12 4.19 -11.08
C LEU A 143 -31.71 4.50 -10.52
N ILE A 144 -31.19 5.71 -10.75
CA ILE A 144 -29.91 6.14 -10.18
C ILE A 144 -30.05 6.43 -8.68
N GLU A 145 -31.16 7.01 -8.25
CA GLU A 145 -31.45 7.29 -6.85
C GLU A 145 -31.62 6.00 -6.04
N GLU A 146 -32.43 5.05 -6.51
CA GLU A 146 -32.62 3.72 -5.91
C GLU A 146 -31.30 2.96 -5.77
N GLU A 147 -30.46 2.96 -6.81
CA GLU A 147 -29.14 2.31 -6.74
C GLU A 147 -28.20 3.04 -5.76
N ASN A 148 -28.32 4.36 -5.63
CA ASN A 148 -27.56 5.13 -4.65
C ASN A 148 -28.00 4.86 -3.21
N GLU A 149 -29.28 4.65 -2.98
CA GLU A 149 -29.83 4.21 -1.70
C GLU A 149 -29.32 2.82 -1.36
N ARG A 150 -29.41 1.86 -2.29
CA ARG A 150 -28.85 0.52 -2.12
C ARG A 150 -27.36 0.53 -1.77
N ARG A 151 -26.55 1.33 -2.49
CA ARG A 151 -25.12 1.50 -2.22
C ARG A 151 -24.86 2.13 -0.86
N GLY A 152 -25.71 3.08 -0.45
CA GLY A 152 -25.65 3.75 0.84
C GLY A 152 -26.07 2.86 2.02
N ALA A 153 -27.05 1.98 1.82
CA ALA A 153 -27.57 1.04 2.80
C ALA A 153 -26.62 -0.14 3.06
N THR A 154 -25.73 -0.45 2.12
CA THR A 154 -24.76 -1.53 2.28
C THR A 154 -23.85 -1.25 3.48
N LYS A 155 -23.92 -2.11 4.50
CA LYS A 155 -23.04 -2.03 5.68
C LYS A 155 -21.59 -2.23 5.25
N PRO A 156 -20.65 -1.43 5.77
CA PRO A 156 -19.26 -1.60 5.45
C PRO A 156 -18.76 -2.95 5.96
N ARG A 157 -18.00 -3.68 5.12
CA ARG A 157 -17.54 -5.04 5.44
C ARG A 157 -16.22 -4.97 6.18
N ARG A 158 -16.03 -5.83 7.19
CA ARG A 158 -14.74 -6.00 7.86
C ARG A 158 -13.78 -6.74 6.93
N TYR A 159 -12.62 -6.14 6.69
CA TYR A 159 -11.52 -6.73 5.93
C TYR A 159 -10.54 -7.41 6.90
N PRO A 160 -10.33 -8.73 6.80
CA PRO A 160 -9.36 -9.42 7.65
C PRO A 160 -7.93 -9.05 7.25
N LYS A 161 -7.06 -8.90 8.26
CA LYS A 161 -5.63 -8.62 8.07
C LYS A 161 -4.94 -9.74 7.28
N ARG A 162 -4.02 -9.35 6.41
CA ARG A 162 -3.15 -10.16 5.54
C ARG A 162 -1.76 -9.52 5.51
N PRO A 163 -1.08 -9.48 6.67
CA PRO A 163 0.13 -8.70 6.83
C PRO A 163 1.27 -9.29 6.01
N PHE A 164 2.13 -8.41 5.51
CA PHE A 164 3.30 -8.79 4.72
C PHE A 164 4.53 -7.94 5.05
N MET A 165 4.36 -6.74 5.61
CA MET A 165 5.46 -5.89 6.08
C MET A 165 5.93 -6.27 7.47
N LYS A 166 5.02 -6.34 8.46
CA LYS A 166 5.36 -6.70 9.84
C LYS A 166 6.02 -8.08 9.94
N PRO A 167 5.52 -9.14 9.27
CA PRO A 167 6.21 -10.43 9.23
C PRO A 167 7.59 -10.35 8.58
N ALA A 168 7.77 -9.49 7.56
CA ALA A 168 9.06 -9.32 6.90
C ALA A 168 10.09 -8.61 7.81
N LEU A 169 9.66 -7.68 8.65
CA LEU A 169 10.52 -7.07 9.67
C LEU A 169 10.94 -8.11 10.71
N ALA A 170 9.97 -8.85 11.27
CA ALA A 170 10.23 -9.89 12.27
C ALA A 170 11.22 -10.95 11.74
N ALA A 171 11.03 -11.40 10.50
CA ALA A 171 11.91 -12.39 9.87
C ALA A 171 13.36 -11.89 9.66
N ASN A 172 13.59 -10.58 9.59
CA ASN A 172 14.93 -10.01 9.41
C ASN A 172 15.57 -9.52 10.71
N GLN A 173 14.84 -9.49 11.83
CA GLN A 173 15.26 -8.85 13.07
C GLN A 173 16.65 -9.33 13.57
N ALA A 174 16.87 -10.65 13.57
CA ALA A 174 18.16 -11.23 13.99
C ALA A 174 19.34 -10.92 13.04
N ARG A 175 19.05 -10.56 11.78
CA ARG A 175 20.07 -10.22 10.77
C ARG A 175 20.43 -8.75 10.77
N LEU A 176 19.58 -7.88 11.35
CA LEU A 176 19.79 -6.42 11.30
C LEU A 176 21.16 -6.01 11.83
N PRO A 177 21.64 -6.46 13.01
CA PRO A 177 22.95 -6.03 13.54
C PRO A 177 24.12 -6.37 12.60
N LYS A 178 23.98 -7.39 11.75
CA LYS A 178 25.03 -7.78 10.79
C LYS A 178 25.31 -6.69 9.76
N PHE A 179 24.36 -5.79 9.48
CA PHE A 179 24.58 -4.68 8.56
C PHE A 179 25.43 -3.56 9.15
N TRP A 180 25.51 -3.44 10.48
CA TRP A 180 26.32 -2.43 11.18
C TRP A 180 27.67 -2.94 11.64
N ARG A 181 27.82 -4.27 11.75
CA ARG A 181 29.11 -4.92 12.05
C ARG A 181 30.17 -4.48 11.04
N ASP A 182 31.30 -3.99 11.55
CA ASP A 182 32.48 -3.55 10.77
C ASP A 182 32.16 -2.50 9.68
N SER A 183 31.08 -1.75 9.87
CA SER A 183 30.61 -0.75 8.89
C SER A 183 31.46 0.52 8.88
N VAL A 184 32.11 0.83 10.01
CA VAL A 184 33.02 1.97 10.17
C VAL A 184 34.45 1.47 9.91
N LYS A 185 35.06 1.97 8.83
CA LYS A 185 36.45 1.69 8.43
C LYS A 185 37.20 2.99 8.27
#